data_AF-V5FRR9-F1
#
_entry.id   AF-V5FRR9-F1
#
_cell.length_a   1.000
_cell.length_b   1.000
_cell.length_c   1.000
_cell.angle_alpha   90.00
_cell.angle_beta   90.00
_cell.angle_gamma   90.00
#
_symmetry.space_group_name_H-M   'P 1'
#
loop_
_entity.id
_entity.type
_entity.pdbx_description
1 polymer ?
#
loop_
_entity_poly.entity_id
_entity_poly.type
_entity_poly.pdbx_seq_one_letter_code
_entity_poly.pdbx_strand_id
1 'polypeptide(L)'
;EGIVDFGEGERRAVFADHALVFMLKGIHKNWKQPICFYFCEHTTATADLIRIIKDVVRHVRSTGLEIIATVCDQGTTNNSAVKQLIKDTASYCIRNNIENRYQGYLIDGQE
;
A
#
# COMPACT_ATOMS: atom_id res chain seq x y z
N GLU A 1 -4.14 -21.52 15.17
CA GLU A 1 -4.12 -20.99 13.79
C GLU A 1 -5.08 -19.82 13.71
N GLY A 2 -4.71 -18.77 12.99
CA GLY A 2 -5.55 -17.58 12.80
C GLY A 2 -6.41 -17.72 11.53
N ILE A 3 -7.46 -16.91 11.44
CA ILE A 3 -8.23 -16.75 10.21
C ILE A 3 -7.78 -15.51 9.45
N VAL A 4 -8.03 -15.49 8.13
CA VAL A 4 -7.75 -14.34 7.27
C VAL A 4 -8.51 -13.11 7.79
N ASP A 5 -7.76 -12.01 7.95
CA ASP A 5 -8.25 -10.75 8.52
C ASP A 5 -7.52 -9.56 7.90
N PHE A 6 -8.24 -8.79 7.07
CA PHE A 6 -7.77 -7.55 6.46
C PHE A 6 -8.28 -6.28 7.17
N GLY A 7 -8.75 -6.41 8.42
CA GLY A 7 -9.34 -5.31 9.19
C GLY A 7 -10.73 -4.91 8.69
N GLU A 8 -11.36 -3.93 9.35
CA GLU A 8 -12.60 -3.26 8.90
C GLU A 8 -13.77 -4.19 8.51
N GLY A 9 -13.86 -5.38 9.11
CA GLY A 9 -14.91 -6.36 8.80
C GLY A 9 -14.58 -7.32 7.66
N GLU A 10 -13.40 -7.18 7.02
CA GLU A 10 -12.87 -8.07 5.97
C GLU A 10 -12.24 -9.34 6.56
N ARG A 11 -13.00 -10.04 7.40
CA ARG A 11 -12.61 -11.32 7.99
C ARG A 11 -13.24 -12.46 7.20
N ARG A 12 -12.42 -13.43 6.80
CA ARG A 12 -12.86 -14.58 6.01
C ARG A 12 -12.72 -15.85 6.84
N ALA A 13 -13.67 -16.77 6.76
CA ALA A 13 -13.65 -18.05 7.48
C ALA A 13 -12.68 -19.05 6.81
N VAL A 14 -11.44 -18.64 6.61
CA VAL A 14 -10.37 -19.36 5.93
C VAL A 14 -9.10 -19.23 6.77
N PHE A 15 -8.28 -20.27 6.83
CA PHE A 15 -7.05 -20.25 7.61
C PHE A 15 -6.03 -19.28 7.01
N ALA A 16 -5.39 -18.49 7.87
CA ALA A 16 -4.25 -17.67 7.48
C ALA A 16 -2.95 -18.46 7.72
N ASP A 17 -2.04 -18.38 6.76
CA ASP A 17 -0.71 -18.97 6.79
C ASP A 17 0.42 -17.92 6.68
N HIS A 18 0.08 -16.67 6.33
CA HIS A 18 1.02 -15.55 6.21
C HIS A 18 0.53 -14.28 6.94
N ALA A 19 1.47 -13.38 7.23
CA ALA A 19 1.20 -12.04 7.72
C ALA A 19 1.74 -10.99 6.75
N LEU A 20 0.88 -10.07 6.31
CA LEU A 20 1.26 -8.88 5.56
C LEU A 20 1.56 -7.75 6.57
N VAL A 21 2.77 -7.19 6.55
CA VAL A 21 3.21 -6.18 7.52
C VAL A 21 3.68 -4.92 6.80
N PHE A 22 3.24 -3.75 7.27
CA PHE A 22 3.75 -2.46 6.83
C PHE A 22 4.58 -1.82 7.94
N MET A 23 5.71 -1.23 7.55
CA MET A 23 6.67 -0.62 8.46
C MET A 23 7.08 0.76 7.95
N LEU A 24 7.17 1.73 8.86
CA LEU A 24 7.81 3.01 8.57
C LEU A 24 9.30 2.91 8.88
N LYS A 25 10.12 3.49 7.99
CA LYS A 25 11.56 3.63 8.16
C LYS A 25 11.91 5.11 8.07
N GLY A 26 12.55 5.63 9.12
CA GLY A 26 13.13 6.97 9.06
C GLY A 26 14.28 7.03 8.05
N ILE A 27 14.21 8.01 7.14
CA ILE A 27 15.25 8.31 6.14
C ILE A 27 16.35 9.15 6.77
N HIS A 28 15.99 10.27 7.43
CA HIS A 28 16.97 11.15 8.07
C HIS A 28 17.48 10.60 9.41
N LYS A 29 16.61 9.95 10.20
CA LYS A 29 16.95 9.35 11.49
C LYS A 29 16.81 7.84 11.44
N ASN A 30 17.70 7.12 12.11
CA ASN A 30 17.67 5.66 12.09
C ASN A 30 16.65 5.07 13.07
N TRP A 31 15.38 5.08 12.66
CA TRP A 31 14.31 4.35 13.35
C TRP A 31 13.52 3.50 12.37
N LYS A 32 12.81 2.50 12.91
CA LYS A 32 11.86 1.66 12.18
C LYS A 32 10.72 1.23 13.10
N GLN A 33 9.49 1.23 12.61
CA GLN A 33 8.32 0.86 13.40
C GLN A 33 7.29 0.13 12.53
N PRO A 34 6.91 -1.12 12.84
CA PRO A 34 5.71 -1.73 12.25
C PRO A 34 4.49 -0.91 12.61
N ILE A 35 3.67 -0.55 11.62
CA ILE A 35 2.48 0.31 11.83
C ILE A 35 1.16 -0.43 11.66
N CYS A 36 1.13 -1.49 10.88
CA CYS A 36 -0.03 -2.38 10.79
C CYS A 36 0.38 -3.77 10.28
N PHE A 37 -0.48 -4.74 10.56
CA PHE A 37 -0.38 -6.10 10.07
C PHE A 37 -1.76 -6.65 9.73
N TYR A 38 -1.78 -7.59 8.79
CA TYR A 38 -2.97 -8.30 8.34
C TYR A 38 -2.64 -9.78 8.21
N PHE A 39 -3.64 -10.64 8.39
CA PHE A 39 -3.48 -12.09 8.23
C PHE A 39 -4.09 -12.51 6.90
N CYS A 40 -3.33 -13.23 6.08
CA CYS A 40 -3.77 -13.67 4.77
C CYS A 40 -3.47 -15.15 4.53
N GLU A 41 -4.24 -15.75 3.64
CA GLU A 41 -3.96 -17.05 3.06
C GLU A 41 -3.13 -16.83 1.80
N HIS A 42 -1.97 -17.46 1.72
CA HIS A 42 -0.98 -17.33 0.66
C HIS A 42 -0.55 -15.87 0.43
N THR A 43 -0.87 -15.32 -0.74
CA THR A 43 -0.59 -13.93 -1.10
C THR A 43 -1.86 -13.09 -1.00
N THR A 44 -1.70 -11.84 -0.58
CA THR A 44 -2.81 -10.88 -0.61
C THR A 44 -3.24 -10.63 -2.05
N ALA A 45 -4.55 -10.52 -2.31
CA ALA A 45 -5.03 -10.19 -3.65
C ALA A 45 -4.61 -8.76 -4.02
N THR A 46 -4.27 -8.51 -5.30
CA THR A 46 -3.78 -7.20 -5.75
C THR A 46 -4.74 -6.06 -5.42
N ALA A 47 -6.06 -6.29 -5.52
CA ALA A 47 -7.07 -5.29 -5.19
C ALA A 47 -7.07 -4.94 -3.69
N ASP A 48 -7.00 -5.96 -2.83
CA ASP A 48 -6.90 -5.79 -1.37
C ASP A 48 -5.61 -5.04 -1.01
N LEU A 49 -4.48 -5.40 -1.63
CA LEU A 49 -3.20 -4.73 -1.40
C LEU A 49 -3.22 -3.25 -1.81
N ILE A 50 -3.80 -2.91 -2.97
CA ILE A 50 -3.93 -1.51 -3.42
C ILE A 50 -4.77 -0.70 -2.44
N ARG A 51 -5.90 -1.26 -1.97
CA ARG A 51 -6.75 -0.61 -0.96
C ARG A 51 -5.96 -0.35 0.31
N ILE A 52 -5.30 -1.39 0.84
CA ILE A 52 -4.50 -1.30 2.07
C ILE A 52 -3.37 -0.27 1.91
N ILE A 53 -2.66 -0.23 0.78
CA ILE A 53 -1.62 0.79 0.53
C ILE A 53 -2.21 2.20 0.61
N LYS A 54 -3.35 2.45 -0.05
CA LYS A 54 -4.03 3.76 -0.01
C LYS A 54 -4.40 4.15 1.42
N ASP A 55 -4.95 3.22 2.18
CA ASP A 55 -5.37 3.47 3.56
C ASP A 55 -4.15 3.73 4.46
N VAL A 56 -3.10 2.91 4.36
CA VAL A 56 -1.86 3.10 5.11
C VAL A 56 -1.25 4.48 4.82
N VAL A 57 -1.15 4.87 3.55
CA VAL A 57 -0.60 6.18 3.16
C VAL A 57 -1.42 7.33 3.75
N ARG A 58 -2.75 7.25 3.72
CA ARG A 58 -3.64 8.25 4.33
C ARG A 58 -3.43 8.35 5.83
N HIS A 59 -3.39 7.22 6.53
CA HIS A 59 -3.20 7.21 7.98
C HIS A 59 -1.81 7.77 8.34
N VAL A 60 -0.75 7.40 7.64
CA VAL A 60 0.59 7.93 7.89
C VAL A 60 0.63 9.43 7.65
N ARG A 61 0.08 9.94 6.55
CA ARG A 61 0.01 11.38 6.28
C ARG A 61 -0.78 12.14 7.35
N SER A 62 -1.86 11.54 7.88
CA SER A 62 -2.64 12.15 8.97
C SER A 62 -1.85 12.37 10.27
N THR A 63 -0.74 11.67 10.46
CA THR A 63 0.17 11.87 11.61
C THR A 63 1.13 13.05 11.43
N GLY A 64 1.15 13.68 10.25
CA GLY A 64 2.11 14.73 9.89
C GLY A 64 3.45 14.20 9.36
N LEU A 65 3.58 12.89 9.15
CA LEU A 65 4.75 12.29 8.51
C LEU A 65 4.66 12.42 6.98
N GLU A 66 5.78 12.80 6.37
CA GLU A 66 5.94 12.85 4.91
C GLU A 66 6.47 11.51 4.39
N ILE A 67 5.75 10.90 3.45
CA ILE A 67 6.18 9.67 2.76
C ILE A 67 6.95 10.08 1.52
N ILE A 68 8.22 9.69 1.44
CA ILE A 68 9.09 9.98 0.30
C ILE A 68 9.16 8.81 -0.68
N ALA A 69 9.00 7.58 -0.18
CA ALA A 69 9.05 6.38 -1.00
C ALA A 69 8.32 5.21 -0.33
N THR A 70 7.80 4.32 -1.15
CA THR A 70 7.34 2.98 -0.72
C THR A 70 8.26 1.91 -1.27
N VAL A 71 8.56 0.89 -0.48
CA VAL A 71 9.46 -0.21 -0.85
C VAL A 71 8.74 -1.54 -0.62
N CYS A 72 8.82 -2.44 -1.60
CA CYS A 72 8.28 -3.80 -1.54
C CYS A 72 9.25 -4.77 -2.23
N ASP A 73 9.03 -6.07 -2.07
CA ASP A 73 9.75 -7.08 -2.85
C ASP A 73 9.24 -7.14 -4.31
N GLN A 74 9.83 -8.03 -5.11
CA GLN A 74 9.45 -8.27 -6.51
C GLN A 74 8.36 -9.36 -6.67
N GLY A 75 7.55 -9.62 -5.64
CA GLY A 75 6.43 -10.53 -5.72
C GLY A 75 5.42 -10.12 -6.80
N THR A 76 4.71 -11.10 -7.36
CA THR A 76 3.75 -10.89 -8.45
C THR A 76 2.63 -9.93 -8.07
N THR A 77 2.10 -10.05 -6.85
CA THR A 77 1.07 -9.14 -6.32
C THR A 77 1.61 -7.72 -6.17
N ASN A 78 2.79 -7.56 -5.56
CA ASN A 78 3.41 -6.25 -5.34
C ASN A 78 3.65 -5.53 -6.68
N ASN A 79 4.24 -6.23 -7.65
CA ASN A 79 4.42 -5.73 -9.01
C ASN A 79 3.11 -5.32 -9.67
N SER A 80 2.06 -6.13 -9.51
CA SER A 80 0.74 -5.83 -10.09
C SER A 80 0.10 -4.60 -9.43
N ALA A 81 0.23 -4.45 -8.10
CA ALA A 81 -0.30 -3.32 -7.36
C ALA A 81 0.39 -2.00 -7.76
N VAL A 82 1.72 -1.99 -7.80
CA VAL A 82 2.50 -0.81 -8.21
C VAL A 82 2.17 -0.41 -9.65
N LYS A 83 2.12 -1.37 -10.59
CA LYS A 83 1.74 -1.08 -11.99
C LYS A 83 0.34 -0.48 -12.09
N GLN A 84 -0.61 -1.00 -11.33
CA GLN A 84 -1.98 -0.48 -11.34
C GLN A 84 -2.03 0.95 -10.76
N LEU A 85 -1.32 1.23 -9.67
CA LEU A 85 -1.25 2.58 -9.09
C LEU A 85 -0.61 3.61 -10.04
N ILE A 86 0.45 3.23 -10.77
CA ILE A 86 1.07 4.08 -11.80
C ILE A 86 0.09 4.31 -12.97
N LYS A 87 -0.65 3.27 -13.37
CA LYS A 87 -1.68 3.40 -14.42
C LYS A 87 -2.84 4.32 -13.99
N ASP A 88 -3.27 4.22 -12.73
CA ASP A 88 -4.28 5.11 -12.16
C ASP A 88 -3.80 6.57 -12.18
N THR A 89 -2.52 6.78 -11.86
CA THR A 89 -1.86 8.10 -11.91
C THR A 89 -1.84 8.67 -13.32
N ALA A 90 -1.42 7.88 -14.31
CA ALA A 90 -1.44 8.31 -15.71
C ALA A 90 -2.86 8.66 -16.16
N SER A 91 -3.86 7.88 -15.75
CA SER A 91 -5.27 8.13 -16.05
C SER A 91 -5.76 9.43 -15.40
N TYR A 92 -5.35 9.72 -14.16
CA TYR A 92 -5.63 10.98 -13.48
C TYR A 92 -5.03 12.18 -14.24
N CYS A 93 -3.75 12.09 -14.65
CA CYS A 93 -3.09 13.17 -15.39
C CYS A 93 -3.81 13.47 -16.71
N ILE A 94 -4.16 12.43 -17.48
CA ILE A 94 -4.92 12.58 -18.74
C ILE A 94 -6.26 13.27 -18.50
N ARG A 95 -7.03 12.81 -17.51
CA ARG A 95 -8.36 13.36 -17.21
C ARG A 95 -8.32 14.83 -16.80
N ASN A 96 -7.24 15.27 -16.16
CA ASN A 96 -7.07 16.63 -15.67
C ASN A 96 -6.22 17.51 -16.60
N ASN A 97 -5.82 17.01 -17.78
CA ASN A 97 -4.94 17.71 -18.71
C ASN A 97 -3.62 18.17 -18.07
N ILE A 98 -3.05 17.32 -17.20
CA ILE A 98 -1.78 17.54 -16.52
C ILE A 98 -0.71 16.72 -17.24
N GLU A 99 0.45 17.33 -17.53
CA GLU A 99 1.61 16.60 -18.05
C GLU A 99 2.14 15.65 -16.96
N ASN A 100 2.24 14.35 -17.27
CA ASN A 100 2.69 13.36 -16.30
C ASN A 100 4.21 13.40 -16.12
N ARG A 101 4.67 14.05 -15.05
CA ARG A 101 6.10 14.16 -14.67
C ARG A 101 6.44 13.42 -13.36
N TYR A 102 5.50 12.65 -12.83
CA TYR A 102 5.63 11.89 -11.60
C TYR A 102 6.57 10.68 -11.79
N GLN A 103 7.35 10.32 -10.77
CA GLN A 103 8.26 9.16 -10.77
C GLN A 103 7.59 7.88 -10.24
N GLY A 104 6.54 8.04 -9.43
CA GLY A 104 5.79 6.99 -8.75
C GLY A 104 4.29 7.07 -9.04
N TYR A 105 3.49 7.01 -7.98
CA TYR A 105 2.04 7.00 -8.09
C TYR A 105 1.40 8.00 -7.13
N LEU A 106 0.26 8.56 -7.52
CA LEU A 106 -0.50 9.50 -6.71
C LEU A 106 -1.50 8.77 -5.81
N ILE A 107 -1.57 9.21 -4.56
CA ILE A 107 -2.67 8.95 -3.65
C ILE A 107 -3.23 10.31 -3.22
N ASP A 108 -4.51 10.53 -3.50
CA ASP A 108 -5.24 11.76 -3.19
C ASP A 108 -4.53 13.03 -3.75
N GLY A 109 -3.99 12.92 -4.96
CA GLY A 109 -3.34 14.03 -5.69
C GLY A 109 -1.90 14.33 -5.28
N GLN A 110 -1.34 13.58 -4.33
CA GLN A 110 0.04 13.70 -3.88
C GLN A 110 0.80 12.41 -4.21
N GLU A 111 1.98 12.57 -4.79
CA GLU A 111 2.95 11.48 -4.95
C GLU A 111 3.46 11.00 -3.58
#